data_AF-A0A1J5TTK4-F1
#
_entry.id   AF-A0A1J5TTK4-F1
#
_cell.length_a   1.000
_cell.length_b   1.000
_cell.length_c   1.000
_cell.angle_alpha   90.00
_cell.angle_beta   90.00
_cell.angle_gamma   90.00
#
_symmetry.space_group_name_H-M   'P 1'
#
loop_
_entity.id
_entity.type
_entity.pdbx_description
1 polymer ?
#
loop_
_entity_poly.entity_id
_entity_poly.type
_entity_poly.pdbx_seq_one_letter_code
_entity_poly.pdbx_strand_id
1 'polypeptide(L)'
;MCDSAVLINEKNIVGDIKKQISDLSSKIGNEVKKAITGKTKEKSTLTVKGKKYDKELMDLVFEITKNKTEINLNDSKKIFSKVKDYNDYTVIEKQTVAHIRKKYKFTSEANKWLRNEIRKEAKTRIKDKRVKDPTNEDFKDETPLKMAFTNIKDAYTWENINNLSEKPKSNAQWAGILLSIVFVLGLLSGVMYGLKWNNQEDQWDNNGLSSVHGSVIDENGNAIEGVAVYGGNKQTTTNNQGQYYLYDLQGEEISILFSVEGYKDVSVWMDIRSGSANILEIEIEKGDGNIKLDFRKEIAEPWPPNYALAPIFMISAIITLMGSAAALLQENFKIAITGCLFGIISYGFLIGSILSVVALALLLLDYQKFNNT
;
A
#
# COMPACT_ATOMS: atom_id res chain seq x y z
N MET A 1 -6.10 -31.40 49.50
CA MET A 1 -7.31 -30.75 48.97
C MET A 1 -6.89 -29.49 48.25
N CYS A 2 -7.05 -29.46 46.92
CA CYS A 2 -7.24 -28.26 46.10
C CYS A 2 -7.43 -28.75 44.66
N ASP A 3 -8.63 -29.28 44.40
CA ASP A 3 -9.16 -29.36 43.03
C ASP A 3 -9.44 -27.93 42.57
N SER A 4 -8.85 -27.53 41.46
CA SER A 4 -9.25 -26.34 40.72
C SER A 4 -9.36 -26.72 39.26
N ALA A 5 -10.36 -27.54 38.97
CA ALA A 5 -10.87 -27.73 37.62
C ALA A 5 -11.52 -26.41 37.18
N VAL A 6 -10.78 -25.62 36.40
CA VAL A 6 -11.36 -24.52 35.63
C VAL A 6 -12.22 -25.16 34.53
N LEU A 7 -13.53 -25.20 34.76
CA LEU A 7 -14.51 -25.57 33.74
C LEU A 7 -14.52 -24.47 32.66
N ILE A 8 -13.77 -24.68 31.59
CA ILE A 8 -13.88 -23.86 30.38
C ILE A 8 -15.17 -24.27 29.68
N ASN A 9 -16.16 -23.38 29.71
CA ASN A 9 -17.41 -23.55 28.98
C ASN A 9 -17.17 -23.33 27.48
N GLU A 10 -16.78 -24.38 26.76
CA GLU A 10 -16.44 -24.38 25.33
C GLU A 10 -17.58 -23.90 24.41
N LYS A 11 -18.83 -23.82 24.88
CA LYS A 11 -20.00 -23.54 24.04
C LYS A 11 -20.14 -22.11 23.50
N ASN A 12 -19.36 -21.14 23.97
CA ASN A 12 -19.50 -19.72 23.55
C ASN A 12 -18.25 -19.07 22.94
N ILE A 13 -17.08 -19.72 22.98
CA ILE A 13 -15.81 -19.12 22.56
C ILE A 13 -15.84 -18.76 21.06
N VAL A 14 -16.41 -19.63 20.23
CA VAL A 14 -16.50 -19.42 18.77
C VAL A 14 -17.46 -18.27 18.43
N GLY A 15 -18.54 -18.11 19.19
CA GLY A 15 -19.50 -17.01 19.02
C GLY A 15 -18.90 -15.66 19.39
N ASP A 16 -18.14 -15.62 20.49
CA ASP A 16 -17.47 -14.41 20.97
C ASP A 16 -16.35 -13.97 20.02
N ILE A 17 -15.55 -14.92 19.51
CA ILE A 17 -14.53 -14.65 18.49
C ILE A 17 -15.16 -14.12 17.19
N LYS A 18 -16.26 -14.72 16.74
CA LYS A 18 -17.00 -14.26 15.54
C LYS A 18 -17.47 -12.82 15.69
N LYS A 19 -17.99 -12.47 16.87
CA LYS A 19 -18.45 -11.11 17.18
C LYS A 19 -17.29 -10.13 17.19
N GLN A 20 -16.17 -10.49 17.83
CA GLN A 20 -14.98 -9.65 17.87
C GLN A 20 -14.38 -9.40 16.49
N ILE A 21 -14.29 -10.42 15.63
CA ILE A 21 -13.78 -10.27 14.26
C ILE A 21 -14.71 -9.37 13.42
N SER A 22 -16.02 -9.55 13.54
CA SER A 22 -17.02 -8.71 12.85
C SER A 22 -16.91 -7.25 13.29
N ASP A 23 -16.80 -7.00 14.59
CA ASP A 23 -16.68 -5.66 15.15
C ASP A 23 -15.37 -4.99 14.71
N LEU A 24 -14.25 -5.74 14.69
CA LEU A 24 -12.95 -5.25 14.25
C LEU A 24 -12.95 -4.91 12.75
N SER A 25 -13.52 -5.77 11.91
CA SER A 25 -13.65 -5.54 10.46
C SER A 25 -14.48 -4.29 10.17
N SER A 26 -15.58 -4.08 10.90
CA SER A 26 -16.41 -2.87 10.79
C SER A 26 -15.62 -1.62 11.18
N LYS A 27 -14.85 -1.71 12.27
CA LYS A 27 -14.05 -0.59 12.80
C LYS A 27 -12.92 -0.19 11.85
N ILE A 28 -12.21 -1.18 11.28
CA ILE A 28 -11.18 -0.95 10.26
C ILE A 28 -11.79 -0.31 9.01
N GLY A 29 -12.93 -0.82 8.52
CA GLY A 29 -13.62 -0.22 7.37
C GLY A 29 -13.98 1.24 7.58
N ASN A 30 -14.42 1.60 8.79
CA ASN A 30 -14.76 2.98 9.14
C ASN A 30 -13.52 3.89 9.25
N GLU A 31 -12.43 3.43 9.86
CA GLU A 31 -11.19 4.21 9.99
C GLU A 31 -10.46 4.38 8.64
N VAL A 32 -10.43 3.34 7.80
CA VAL A 32 -9.89 3.41 6.43
C VAL A 32 -10.70 4.40 5.59
N LYS A 33 -12.03 4.34 5.67
CA LYS A 33 -12.92 5.28 4.96
C LYS A 33 -12.72 6.73 5.43
N LYS A 34 -12.47 6.94 6.72
CA LYS A 34 -12.19 8.25 7.33
C LYS A 34 -10.83 8.81 6.90
N ALA A 35 -9.80 7.95 6.79
CA ALA A 35 -8.47 8.32 6.33
C ALA A 35 -8.43 8.69 4.84
N ILE A 36 -9.22 8.00 4.01
CA ILE A 36 -9.25 8.21 2.56
C ILE A 36 -10.08 9.45 2.15
N THR A 37 -11.15 9.79 2.88
CA THR A 37 -12.16 10.75 2.37
C THR A 37 -12.21 12.13 3.01
N GLY A 38 -11.42 12.42 4.06
CA GLY A 38 -11.20 13.78 4.56
C GLY A 38 -12.48 14.64 4.71
N LYS A 39 -13.23 14.41 5.78
CA LYS A 39 -14.48 15.09 6.22
C LYS A 39 -15.81 14.55 5.68
N THR A 40 -16.62 14.23 6.67
CA THR A 40 -17.97 13.67 6.72
C THR A 40 -19.06 14.69 6.41
N LYS A 41 -19.96 14.31 5.51
CA LYS A 41 -21.39 14.30 5.81
C LYS A 41 -21.92 12.98 5.26
N GLU A 42 -22.04 11.96 6.11
CA GLU A 42 -22.72 10.73 5.69
C GLU A 42 -24.11 11.11 5.21
N LYS A 43 -24.42 10.76 3.96
CA LYS A 43 -25.75 10.97 3.39
C LYS A 43 -26.70 10.05 4.14
N SER A 44 -27.49 10.61 5.06
CA SER A 44 -28.43 9.83 5.84
C SER A 44 -29.50 9.23 4.91
N THR A 45 -29.60 7.89 4.88
CA THR A 45 -30.58 7.18 4.04
C THR A 45 -31.65 6.49 4.88
N LEU A 46 -32.92 6.58 4.48
CA LEU A 46 -34.04 5.83 5.06
C LEU A 46 -34.31 4.58 4.22
N THR A 47 -34.58 3.45 4.87
CA THR A 47 -35.01 2.23 4.18
C THR A 47 -36.52 2.07 4.30
N VAL A 48 -37.23 2.12 3.18
CA VAL A 48 -38.69 1.88 3.13
C VAL A 48 -38.94 0.71 2.19
N LYS A 49 -39.51 -0.40 2.70
CA LYS A 49 -39.78 -1.64 1.94
C LYS A 49 -38.55 -2.19 1.20
N GLY A 50 -37.40 -2.28 1.89
CA GLY A 50 -36.14 -2.79 1.33
C GLY A 50 -35.43 -1.86 0.34
N LYS A 51 -35.99 -0.66 0.06
CA LYS A 51 -35.41 0.34 -0.84
C LYS A 51 -34.85 1.52 -0.05
N LYS A 52 -33.62 1.93 -0.35
CA LYS A 52 -32.97 3.10 0.25
C LYS A 52 -33.44 4.40 -0.41
N TYR A 53 -33.69 5.41 0.41
CA TYR A 53 -34.14 6.74 0.03
C TYR A 53 -33.34 7.79 0.79
N ASP A 54 -33.29 9.01 0.25
CA ASP A 54 -32.67 10.14 0.91
C ASP A 54 -33.52 10.58 2.10
N LYS A 55 -32.93 10.55 3.31
CA LYS A 55 -33.67 10.83 4.56
C LYS A 55 -34.14 12.27 4.63
N GLU A 56 -33.25 13.22 4.36
CA GLU A 56 -33.56 14.65 4.47
C GLU A 56 -34.65 15.07 3.47
N LEU A 57 -34.62 14.53 2.24
CA LEU A 57 -35.68 14.79 1.26
C LEU A 57 -37.02 14.18 1.66
N MET A 58 -37.03 12.98 2.24
CA MET A 58 -38.25 12.33 2.70
C MET A 58 -38.84 13.04 3.91
N ASP A 59 -38.01 13.46 4.86
CA ASP A 59 -38.45 14.17 6.07
C ASP A 59 -39.06 15.53 5.70
N LEU A 60 -38.44 16.27 4.77
CA LEU A 60 -38.99 17.53 4.24
C LEU A 60 -40.37 17.34 3.61
N VAL A 61 -40.53 16.30 2.78
CA VAL A 61 -41.82 16.01 2.13
C VAL A 61 -42.86 15.55 3.15
N PHE A 62 -42.47 14.78 4.15
CA PHE A 62 -43.35 14.38 5.25
C PHE A 62 -43.85 15.60 6.02
N GLU A 63 -42.97 16.56 6.31
CA GLU A 63 -43.33 17.80 7.00
C GLU A 63 -44.30 18.66 6.18
N ILE A 64 -44.02 18.84 4.88
CA ILE A 64 -44.89 19.59 3.95
C ILE A 64 -46.29 18.95 3.89
N THR A 65 -46.37 17.62 3.90
CA THR A 65 -47.61 16.85 3.71
C THR A 65 -48.34 16.53 5.02
N LYS A 66 -47.75 16.85 6.17
CA LYS A 66 -48.40 16.70 7.48
C LYS A 66 -49.64 17.59 7.62
N ASN A 67 -49.56 18.81 7.07
CA ASN A 67 -50.60 19.84 7.23
C ASN A 67 -51.36 20.14 5.93
N LYS A 68 -51.07 19.42 4.83
CA LYS A 68 -51.63 19.66 3.50
C LYS A 68 -51.79 18.36 2.72
N THR A 69 -52.87 18.28 1.94
CA THR A 69 -53.19 17.10 1.11
C THR A 69 -52.49 17.10 -0.25
N GLU A 70 -51.96 18.24 -0.69
CA GLU A 70 -51.34 18.41 -2.01
C GLU A 70 -50.11 19.33 -1.96
N ILE A 71 -49.08 18.98 -2.75
CA ILE A 71 -47.84 19.74 -2.89
C ILE A 71 -48.03 20.80 -3.99
N ASN A 72 -47.95 22.08 -3.61
CA ASN A 72 -48.07 23.22 -4.52
C ASN A 72 -46.71 23.66 -5.11
N LEU A 73 -46.73 24.74 -5.90
CA LEU A 73 -45.54 25.26 -6.57
C LEU A 73 -44.46 25.75 -5.59
N ASN A 74 -44.86 26.40 -4.49
CA ASN A 74 -43.92 26.91 -3.49
C ASN A 74 -43.23 25.75 -2.74
N ASP A 75 -44.01 24.72 -2.42
CA ASP A 75 -43.51 23.51 -1.77
C ASP A 75 -42.57 22.72 -2.72
N SER A 76 -42.85 22.71 -4.02
CA SER A 76 -41.95 22.13 -5.03
C SER A 76 -40.62 22.89 -5.17
N LYS A 77 -40.61 24.22 -4.98
CA LYS A 77 -39.36 25.00 -4.94
C LYS A 77 -38.49 24.61 -3.75
N LYS A 78 -39.08 24.35 -2.57
CA LYS A 78 -38.36 23.86 -1.39
C LYS A 78 -37.79 22.45 -1.59
N ILE A 79 -38.54 21.57 -2.24
CA ILE A 79 -38.05 20.23 -2.60
C ILE A 79 -36.87 20.36 -3.57
N PHE A 80 -36.98 21.22 -4.58
CA PHE A 80 -35.91 21.43 -5.57
C PHE A 80 -34.64 22.04 -4.96
N SER A 81 -34.75 23.03 -4.07
CA SER A 81 -33.56 23.62 -3.43
C SER A 81 -32.77 22.56 -2.66
N LYS A 82 -33.47 21.62 -2.01
CA LYS A 82 -32.83 20.52 -1.29
C LYS A 82 -32.20 19.48 -2.24
N VAL A 83 -32.84 19.19 -3.38
CA VAL A 83 -32.23 18.38 -4.45
C VAL A 83 -30.98 19.06 -5.03
N LYS A 84 -31.00 20.40 -5.16
CA LYS A 84 -29.91 21.19 -5.74
C LYS A 84 -28.68 21.25 -4.82
N ASP A 85 -28.89 21.35 -3.50
CA ASP A 85 -27.85 21.43 -2.46
C ASP A 85 -26.87 20.24 -2.50
N TYR A 86 -27.29 19.11 -3.08
CA TYR A 86 -26.42 17.96 -3.25
C TYR A 86 -25.46 18.12 -4.44
N ASN A 87 -24.19 17.75 -4.22
CA ASN A 87 -23.14 17.79 -5.26
C ASN A 87 -23.44 16.90 -6.48
N ASP A 88 -24.22 15.82 -6.36
CA ASP A 88 -24.47 14.87 -7.46
C ASP A 88 -25.90 14.32 -7.44
N TYR A 89 -26.54 14.23 -8.62
CA TYR A 89 -27.89 13.69 -8.78
C TYR A 89 -27.88 12.15 -8.81
N THR A 90 -27.58 11.57 -7.65
CA THR A 90 -27.33 10.13 -7.43
C THR A 90 -28.54 9.23 -7.73
N VAL A 91 -28.31 7.92 -7.87
CA VAL A 91 -29.38 6.91 -8.05
C VAL A 91 -30.40 6.97 -6.91
N ILE A 92 -29.93 7.21 -5.68
CA ILE A 92 -30.78 7.35 -4.48
C ILE A 92 -31.69 8.59 -4.60
N GLU A 93 -31.19 9.72 -5.08
CA GLU A 93 -32.00 10.93 -5.28
C GLU A 93 -33.06 10.74 -6.36
N LYS A 94 -32.68 10.14 -7.50
CA LYS A 94 -33.63 9.78 -8.56
C LYS A 94 -34.75 8.89 -8.02
N GLN A 95 -34.38 7.88 -7.24
CA GLN A 95 -35.30 6.94 -6.64
C GLN A 95 -36.20 7.63 -5.60
N THR A 96 -35.67 8.58 -4.83
CA THR A 96 -36.40 9.34 -3.80
C THR A 96 -37.41 10.29 -4.43
N VAL A 97 -37.00 11.09 -5.42
CA VAL A 97 -37.90 11.98 -6.17
C VAL A 97 -39.00 11.18 -6.89
N ALA A 98 -38.66 10.03 -7.48
CA ALA A 98 -39.65 9.15 -8.10
C ALA A 98 -40.65 8.60 -7.08
N HIS A 99 -40.19 8.19 -5.89
CA HIS A 99 -41.07 7.71 -4.82
C HIS A 99 -41.99 8.82 -4.31
N ILE A 100 -41.46 10.01 -4.06
CA ILE A 100 -42.23 11.18 -3.63
C ILE A 100 -43.36 11.47 -4.63
N ARG A 101 -43.04 11.54 -5.93
CA ARG A 101 -44.01 11.81 -6.98
C ARG A 101 -45.06 10.72 -7.16
N LYS A 102 -44.75 9.47 -6.81
CA LYS A 102 -45.69 8.35 -6.88
C LYS A 102 -46.60 8.29 -5.65
N LYS A 103 -46.09 8.68 -4.48
CA LYS A 103 -46.78 8.54 -3.20
C LYS A 103 -47.63 9.76 -2.83
N TYR A 104 -47.19 10.96 -3.20
CA TYR A 104 -47.85 12.22 -2.83
C TYR A 104 -48.51 12.88 -4.04
N LYS A 105 -49.63 13.59 -3.79
CA LYS A 105 -50.33 14.35 -4.82
C LYS A 105 -49.66 15.71 -5.02
N PHE A 106 -49.45 16.08 -6.28
CA PHE A 106 -48.89 17.36 -6.69
C PHE A 106 -49.89 18.09 -7.57
N THR A 107 -49.92 19.42 -7.49
CA THR A 107 -50.63 20.19 -8.51
C THR A 107 -49.95 19.99 -9.86
N SER A 108 -50.74 20.07 -10.95
CA SER A 108 -50.23 19.88 -12.31
C SER A 108 -49.05 20.81 -12.63
N GLU A 109 -49.16 22.07 -12.19
CA GLU A 109 -48.12 23.08 -12.34
C GLU A 109 -46.86 22.76 -11.53
N ALA A 110 -47.02 22.36 -10.27
CA ALA A 110 -45.93 22.04 -9.35
C ALA A 110 -45.10 20.84 -9.85
N ASN A 111 -45.76 19.76 -10.26
CA ASN A 111 -45.09 18.57 -10.80
C ASN A 111 -44.36 18.86 -12.12
N LYS A 112 -44.98 19.66 -13.01
CA LYS A 112 -44.37 20.03 -14.29
C LYS A 112 -43.13 20.91 -14.07
N TRP A 113 -43.22 21.88 -13.17
CA TRP A 113 -42.12 22.76 -12.81
C TRP A 113 -40.92 21.99 -12.22
N LEU A 114 -41.16 21.16 -11.20
CA LEU A 114 -40.10 20.39 -10.53
C LEU A 114 -39.31 19.50 -11.50
N ARG A 115 -40.01 18.83 -12.44
CA ARG A 115 -39.37 17.97 -13.45
C ARG A 115 -38.48 18.76 -14.41
N ASN A 116 -38.94 19.93 -14.82
CA ASN A 116 -38.21 20.75 -15.77
C ASN A 116 -36.93 21.29 -15.15
N GLU A 117 -36.98 21.74 -13.90
CA GLU A 117 -35.80 22.26 -13.20
C GLU A 117 -34.78 21.17 -12.89
N ILE A 118 -35.19 19.98 -12.41
CA ILE A 118 -34.29 18.83 -12.24
C ILE A 118 -33.61 18.45 -13.58
N ARG A 119 -34.33 18.50 -14.69
CA ARG A 119 -33.79 18.18 -16.02
C ARG A 119 -32.79 19.23 -16.51
N LYS A 120 -33.03 20.52 -16.25
CA LYS A 120 -32.10 21.60 -16.60
C LYS A 120 -30.82 21.48 -15.76
N GLU A 121 -30.96 21.32 -14.46
CA GLU A 121 -29.87 21.17 -13.51
C GLU A 121 -29.00 19.93 -13.81
N ALA A 122 -29.62 18.81 -14.19
CA ALA A 122 -28.89 17.61 -14.60
C ALA A 122 -28.08 17.78 -15.90
N LYS A 123 -28.45 18.73 -16.78
CA LYS A 123 -27.73 19.01 -18.03
C LYS A 123 -26.53 19.94 -17.82
N THR A 124 -26.62 20.86 -16.86
CA THR A 124 -25.58 21.86 -16.59
C THR A 124 -24.49 21.36 -15.63
N ARG A 125 -24.71 20.22 -14.97
CA ARG A 125 -23.74 19.62 -14.05
C ARG A 125 -22.57 18.96 -14.80
N ILE A 126 -21.37 19.46 -14.55
CA ILE A 126 -20.11 18.79 -14.86
C ILE A 126 -19.98 17.64 -13.86
N LYS A 127 -19.97 16.39 -14.34
CA LYS A 127 -19.71 15.23 -13.47
C LYS A 127 -18.31 15.38 -12.87
N ASP A 128 -18.25 15.51 -11.56
CA ASP A 128 -17.00 15.35 -10.83
C ASP A 128 -16.43 13.96 -11.15
N LYS A 129 -15.18 13.88 -11.62
CA LYS A 129 -14.49 12.60 -11.91
C LYS A 129 -14.10 11.95 -10.57
N ARG A 130 -15.08 11.67 -9.71
CA ARG A 130 -14.83 10.84 -8.54
C ARG A 130 -14.52 9.43 -9.05
N VAL A 131 -13.37 8.91 -8.64
CA VAL A 131 -12.92 7.54 -8.89
C VAL A 131 -14.06 6.62 -8.48
N LYS A 132 -14.52 5.79 -9.42
CA LYS A 132 -15.51 4.75 -9.12
C LYS A 132 -14.98 3.90 -7.97
N ASP A 133 -15.85 3.60 -7.02
CA ASP A 133 -15.62 2.63 -5.96
C ASP A 133 -15.13 1.30 -6.59
N PRO A 134 -13.84 0.92 -6.43
CA PRO A 134 -13.27 -0.25 -7.08
C PRO A 134 -13.84 -1.57 -6.53
N THR A 135 -14.60 -1.51 -5.43
CA THR A 135 -15.26 -2.68 -4.83
C THR A 135 -16.69 -2.93 -5.34
N ASN A 136 -17.24 -2.06 -6.20
CA ASN A 136 -18.62 -2.16 -6.71
C ASN A 136 -18.72 -2.32 -8.23
N GLU A 137 -17.61 -2.55 -8.94
CA GLU A 137 -17.70 -3.02 -10.32
C GLU A 137 -17.93 -4.53 -10.32
N ASP A 138 -19.02 -4.97 -10.94
CA ASP A 138 -19.13 -6.36 -11.39
C ASP A 138 -17.95 -6.64 -12.32
N PHE A 139 -16.90 -7.26 -11.77
CA PHE A 139 -15.77 -7.74 -12.54
C PHE A 139 -16.32 -8.62 -13.66
N LYS A 140 -16.02 -8.26 -14.92
CA LYS A 140 -16.41 -9.03 -16.11
C LYS A 140 -16.04 -10.51 -15.88
N ASP A 141 -17.02 -11.38 -16.11
CA ASP A 141 -17.15 -12.75 -15.58
C ASP A 141 -16.06 -13.77 -15.96
N GLU A 142 -14.99 -13.38 -16.67
CA GLU A 142 -14.05 -14.35 -17.26
C GLU A 142 -12.57 -14.03 -16.98
N THR A 143 -12.27 -13.13 -16.04
CA THR A 143 -10.87 -12.87 -15.70
C THR A 143 -10.31 -13.98 -14.77
N PRO A 144 -9.09 -14.50 -15.03
CA PRO A 144 -8.41 -15.44 -14.13
C PRO A 144 -8.35 -14.96 -12.67
N LEU A 145 -8.34 -13.64 -12.49
CA LEU A 145 -8.39 -12.98 -11.19
C LEU A 145 -9.70 -13.25 -10.44
N LYS A 146 -10.87 -13.16 -11.10
CA LYS A 146 -12.18 -13.40 -10.47
C LYS A 146 -12.30 -14.85 -10.02
N MET A 147 -11.88 -15.79 -10.86
CA MET A 147 -11.83 -17.22 -10.53
C MET A 147 -10.91 -17.49 -9.33
N ALA A 148 -9.75 -16.84 -9.27
CA ALA A 148 -8.87 -16.96 -8.11
C ALA A 148 -9.53 -16.44 -6.82
N PHE A 149 -10.23 -15.29 -6.87
CA PHE A 149 -10.93 -14.74 -5.71
C PHE A 149 -12.15 -15.57 -5.29
N THR A 150 -12.92 -16.14 -6.23
CA THR A 150 -14.02 -17.07 -5.90
C THR A 150 -13.47 -18.32 -5.25
N ASN A 151 -12.39 -18.91 -5.78
CA ASN A 151 -11.80 -20.12 -5.24
C ASN A 151 -11.23 -19.88 -3.83
N ILE A 152 -10.59 -18.74 -3.59
CA ILE A 152 -10.15 -18.36 -2.23
C ILE A 152 -11.36 -18.26 -1.30
N LYS A 153 -12.40 -17.53 -1.72
CA LYS A 153 -13.60 -17.35 -0.90
C LYS A 153 -14.24 -18.68 -0.55
N ASP A 154 -14.39 -19.56 -1.53
CA ASP A 154 -15.06 -20.85 -1.38
C ASP A 154 -14.22 -21.80 -0.50
N ALA A 155 -12.91 -21.90 -0.77
CA ALA A 155 -11.99 -22.73 0.02
C ALA A 155 -11.99 -22.37 1.51
N TYR A 156 -12.05 -21.07 1.82
CA TYR A 156 -11.94 -20.55 3.18
C TYR A 156 -13.30 -20.20 3.82
N THR A 157 -14.40 -20.76 3.31
CA THR A 157 -15.68 -20.72 4.02
C THR A 157 -15.63 -21.56 5.29
N TRP A 158 -16.39 -21.14 6.30
CA TRP A 158 -16.51 -21.89 7.56
C TRP A 158 -16.97 -23.33 7.36
N GLU A 159 -17.86 -23.58 6.39
CA GLU A 159 -18.35 -24.92 6.08
C GLU A 159 -17.24 -25.83 5.53
N ASN A 160 -16.48 -25.36 4.54
CA ASN A 160 -15.37 -26.12 3.96
C ASN A 160 -14.25 -26.35 4.97
N ILE A 161 -13.96 -25.36 5.82
CA ILE A 161 -12.95 -25.51 6.89
C ILE A 161 -13.40 -26.54 7.94
N ASN A 162 -14.67 -26.51 8.37
CA ASN A 162 -15.18 -27.48 9.34
C ASN A 162 -15.22 -28.90 8.76
N ASN A 163 -15.60 -29.04 7.49
CA ASN A 163 -15.62 -30.32 6.78
C ASN A 163 -14.22 -30.98 6.71
N LEU A 164 -13.13 -30.19 6.68
CA LEU A 164 -11.76 -30.71 6.76
C LEU A 164 -11.45 -31.36 8.11
N SER A 165 -12.16 -31.01 9.18
CA SER A 165 -11.97 -31.62 10.51
C SER A 165 -12.71 -32.95 10.66
N GLU A 166 -13.82 -33.12 9.95
CA GLU A 166 -14.73 -34.27 10.10
C GLU A 166 -14.32 -35.49 9.28
N LYS A 167 -13.55 -35.31 8.20
CA LYS A 167 -13.11 -36.39 7.29
C LYS A 167 -11.59 -36.53 7.22
N PRO A 168 -11.07 -37.75 6.92
CA PRO A 168 -9.64 -37.91 6.66
C PRO A 168 -9.22 -37.06 5.46
N LYS A 169 -8.18 -36.25 5.66
CA LYS A 169 -7.71 -35.29 4.66
C LYS A 169 -6.89 -35.99 3.58
N SER A 170 -7.10 -35.55 2.34
CA SER A 170 -6.24 -35.93 1.21
C SER A 170 -4.85 -35.29 1.30
N ASN A 171 -3.87 -35.80 0.54
CA ASN A 171 -2.54 -35.21 0.46
C ASN A 171 -2.62 -33.79 -0.13
N ALA A 172 -3.50 -33.57 -1.10
CA ALA A 172 -3.77 -32.24 -1.66
C ALA A 172 -4.30 -31.24 -0.61
N GLN A 173 -5.22 -31.66 0.26
CA GLN A 173 -5.73 -30.81 1.33
C GLN A 173 -4.68 -30.54 2.40
N TRP A 174 -3.83 -31.52 2.73
CA TRP A 174 -2.65 -31.28 3.59
C TRP A 174 -1.71 -30.25 2.96
N ALA A 175 -1.44 -30.34 1.65
CA ALA A 175 -0.67 -29.34 0.94
C ALA A 175 -1.32 -27.95 1.03
N GLY A 176 -2.64 -27.86 0.86
CA GLY A 176 -3.39 -26.61 1.04
C GLY A 176 -3.22 -25.98 2.42
N ILE A 177 -3.31 -26.79 3.49
CA ILE A 177 -3.08 -26.34 4.87
C ILE A 177 -1.63 -25.86 5.07
N LEU A 178 -0.64 -26.58 4.54
CA LEU A 178 0.76 -26.14 4.64
C LEU A 178 0.96 -24.81 3.93
N LEU A 179 0.39 -24.64 2.73
CA LEU A 179 0.50 -23.39 1.97
C LEU A 179 -0.23 -22.21 2.64
N SER A 180 -1.29 -22.44 3.41
CA SER A 180 -1.96 -21.38 4.18
C SER A 180 -1.07 -20.87 5.33
N ILE A 181 -0.32 -21.77 5.98
CA ILE A 181 0.71 -21.41 6.96
C ILE A 181 1.83 -20.61 6.28
N VAL A 182 2.31 -21.07 5.12
CA VAL A 182 3.34 -20.36 4.35
C VAL A 182 2.87 -18.95 3.96
N PHE A 183 1.61 -18.78 3.56
CA PHE A 183 1.04 -17.48 3.28
C PHE A 183 1.14 -16.53 4.49
N VAL A 184 0.73 -16.99 5.67
CA VAL A 184 0.80 -16.17 6.90
C VAL A 184 2.24 -15.81 7.23
N LEU A 185 3.17 -16.77 7.15
CA LEU A 185 4.59 -16.53 7.37
C LEU A 185 5.17 -15.55 6.35
N GLY A 186 4.76 -15.65 5.09
CA GLY A 186 5.16 -14.76 4.00
C GLY A 186 4.68 -13.33 4.20
N LEU A 187 3.43 -13.15 4.63
CA LEU A 187 2.86 -11.83 4.92
C LEU A 187 3.57 -11.20 6.14
N LEU A 188 3.78 -11.96 7.21
CA LEU A 188 4.54 -11.50 8.39
C LEU A 188 5.99 -11.14 8.03
N SER A 189 6.64 -11.97 7.22
CA SER A 189 8.00 -11.72 6.72
C SER A 189 8.05 -10.43 5.89
N GLY A 190 7.13 -10.24 4.94
CA GLY A 190 7.03 -9.03 4.13
C GLY A 190 6.82 -7.76 4.96
N VAL A 191 5.93 -7.81 5.97
CA VAL A 191 5.70 -6.68 6.89
C VAL A 191 6.94 -6.41 7.74
N MET A 192 7.54 -7.43 8.33
CA MET A 192 8.73 -7.29 9.19
C MET A 192 9.92 -6.76 8.38
N TYR A 193 10.10 -7.27 7.16
CA TYR A 193 11.11 -6.82 6.22
C TYR A 193 10.88 -5.36 5.83
N GLY A 194 9.64 -5.02 5.46
CA GLY A 194 9.25 -3.64 5.18
C GLY A 194 9.58 -2.72 6.35
N LEU A 195 9.17 -3.04 7.58
CA LEU A 195 9.47 -2.25 8.78
C LEU A 195 10.96 -2.11 9.06
N LYS A 196 11.74 -3.19 8.95
CA LYS A 196 13.18 -3.17 9.21
C LYS A 196 13.93 -2.24 8.26
N TRP A 197 13.50 -2.19 7.00
CA TRP A 197 14.23 -1.51 5.93
C TRP A 197 13.53 -0.26 5.39
N ASN A 198 12.42 0.19 6.00
CA ASN A 198 11.62 1.33 5.51
C ASN A 198 12.37 2.67 5.52
N ASN A 199 13.37 2.81 6.39
CA ASN A 199 14.10 4.06 6.64
C ASN A 199 15.61 3.83 6.77
N GLN A 200 16.16 2.85 6.06
CA GLN A 200 17.60 2.66 6.11
C GLN A 200 18.27 3.69 5.19
N GLU A 201 19.06 4.59 5.78
CA GLU A 201 20.07 5.35 5.02
C GLU A 201 21.02 4.30 4.41
N ASP A 202 20.97 4.15 3.09
CA ASP A 202 21.93 3.31 2.38
C ASP A 202 23.13 4.16 1.95
N GLN A 203 24.19 3.51 1.47
CA GLN A 203 25.38 4.23 1.04
C GLN A 203 25.18 5.04 -0.26
N TRP A 204 23.96 5.03 -0.81
CA TRP A 204 23.54 5.76 -2.00
C TRP A 204 22.62 6.94 -1.64
N ASP A 205 22.04 6.97 -0.44
CA ASP A 205 21.30 8.11 0.10
C ASP A 205 22.26 9.24 0.49
N ASN A 206 22.21 10.33 -0.27
CA ASN A 206 23.08 11.48 -0.06
C ASN A 206 22.30 12.81 -0.02
N ASN A 207 21.18 12.81 0.70
CA ASN A 207 20.32 13.98 0.84
C ASN A 207 20.84 15.03 1.86
N GLY A 208 21.98 14.78 2.50
CA GLY A 208 22.55 15.63 3.56
C GLY A 208 23.75 16.49 3.13
N LEU A 209 24.27 17.26 4.09
CA LEU A 209 25.55 17.96 3.93
C LEU A 209 26.73 17.01 4.19
N SER A 210 27.75 17.09 3.36
CA SER A 210 28.97 16.29 3.46
C SER A 210 30.15 17.11 3.97
N SER A 211 31.15 16.43 4.53
CA SER A 211 32.44 17.03 4.88
C SER A 211 33.59 16.21 4.33
N VAL A 212 34.62 16.87 3.82
CA VAL A 212 35.87 16.24 3.35
C VAL A 212 37.03 16.73 4.22
N HIS A 213 37.88 15.82 4.64
CA HIS A 213 39.06 16.13 5.44
C HIS A 213 40.23 15.23 5.08
N GLY A 214 41.44 15.68 5.39
CA GLY A 214 42.64 14.90 5.13
C GLY A 214 43.89 15.74 5.27
N SER A 215 44.98 15.28 4.66
CA SER A 215 46.29 15.95 4.71
C SER A 215 46.90 16.10 3.33
N VAL A 216 47.68 17.17 3.17
CA VAL A 216 48.50 17.44 1.99
C VAL A 216 49.97 17.25 2.35
N ILE A 217 50.65 16.40 1.58
CA ILE A 217 52.07 16.06 1.75
C ILE A 217 52.87 16.29 0.48
N ASP A 218 54.19 16.44 0.60
CA ASP A 218 55.12 16.44 -0.53
C ASP A 218 55.59 15.02 -0.90
N GLU A 219 56.36 14.90 -1.99
CA GLU A 219 57.00 13.65 -2.47
C GLU A 219 57.88 12.95 -1.42
N ASN A 220 58.28 13.65 -0.35
CA ASN A 220 59.09 13.10 0.73
C ASN A 220 58.24 12.70 1.96
N GLY A 221 56.92 12.86 1.89
CA GLY A 221 55.98 12.63 2.98
C GLY A 221 55.92 13.75 4.02
N ASN A 222 56.48 14.93 3.74
CA ASN A 222 56.40 16.08 4.65
C ASN A 222 55.06 16.78 4.48
N ALA A 223 54.43 17.14 5.60
CA ALA A 223 53.22 17.95 5.61
C ALA A 223 53.46 19.36 5.05
N ILE A 224 52.51 19.87 4.24
CA ILE A 224 52.59 21.19 3.63
C ILE A 224 51.54 22.13 4.24
N GLU A 225 52.01 23.17 4.92
CA GLU A 225 51.18 24.23 5.48
C GLU A 225 50.79 25.28 4.44
N GLY A 226 49.60 25.87 4.58
CA GLY A 226 49.16 27.01 3.77
C GLY A 226 48.67 26.67 2.36
N VAL A 227 48.41 25.40 2.07
CA VAL A 227 47.81 24.97 0.79
C VAL A 227 46.36 25.44 0.74
N ALA A 228 46.00 26.20 -0.29
CA ALA A 228 44.63 26.62 -0.53
C ALA A 228 43.82 25.46 -1.11
N VAL A 229 42.72 25.11 -0.44
CA VAL A 229 41.84 24.00 -0.81
C VAL A 229 40.46 24.55 -1.15
N TYR A 230 40.00 24.31 -2.38
CA TYR A 230 38.72 24.77 -2.89
C TYR A 230 37.84 23.58 -3.24
N GLY A 231 36.60 23.54 -2.76
CA GLY A 231 35.64 22.50 -3.10
C GLY A 231 34.24 23.09 -3.21
N GLY A 232 33.65 23.05 -4.41
CA GLY A 232 32.35 23.67 -4.67
C GLY A 232 32.36 25.17 -4.37
N ASN A 233 31.53 25.63 -3.41
CA ASN A 233 31.48 27.01 -2.94
C ASN A 233 32.22 27.23 -1.61
N LYS A 234 33.02 26.26 -1.17
CA LYS A 234 33.75 26.29 0.10
C LYS A 234 35.26 26.36 -0.17
N GLN A 235 35.97 26.96 0.77
CA GLN A 235 37.43 27.04 0.74
C GLN A 235 38.01 26.95 2.14
N THR A 236 39.24 26.45 2.24
CA THR A 236 40.03 26.39 3.48
C THR A 236 41.52 26.40 3.15
N THR A 237 42.37 26.41 4.18
CA THR A 237 43.83 26.30 4.04
C THR A 237 44.37 25.22 4.97
N THR A 238 45.42 24.51 4.55
CA THR A 238 46.06 23.52 5.43
C THR A 238 46.76 24.16 6.62
N ASN A 239 46.75 23.47 7.77
CA ASN A 239 47.48 23.87 8.98
C ASN A 239 48.95 23.42 8.95
N ASN A 240 49.70 23.67 10.03
CA ASN A 240 51.10 23.26 10.19
C ASN A 240 51.36 21.75 10.13
N GLN A 241 50.32 20.91 10.26
CA GLN A 241 50.37 19.46 10.09
C GLN A 241 49.89 19.05 8.68
N GLY A 242 49.69 20.00 7.77
CA GLY A 242 49.20 19.77 6.42
C GLY A 242 47.73 19.37 6.37
N GLN A 243 46.99 19.45 7.48
CA GLN A 243 45.61 18.99 7.55
C GLN A 243 44.62 20.07 7.10
N TYR A 244 43.54 19.66 6.44
CA TYR A 244 42.45 20.52 6.02
C TYR A 244 41.08 19.89 6.30
N TYR A 245 40.06 20.74 6.40
CA TYR A 245 38.67 20.36 6.62
C TYR A 245 37.75 21.27 5.81
N LEU A 246 36.92 20.68 4.95
CA LEU A 246 35.84 21.33 4.21
C LEU A 246 34.50 20.81 4.72
N TYR A 247 33.61 21.73 5.09
CA TYR A 247 32.29 21.43 5.63
C TYR A 247 31.17 21.95 4.71
N ASP A 248 29.96 21.42 4.91
CA ASP A 248 28.75 21.82 4.21
C ASP A 248 28.84 21.68 2.68
N LEU A 249 29.48 20.61 2.21
CA LEU A 249 29.54 20.26 0.80
C LEU A 249 28.20 19.63 0.37
N GLN A 250 27.73 20.00 -0.83
CA GLN A 250 26.46 19.53 -1.39
C GLN A 250 26.72 18.70 -2.65
N GLY A 251 25.91 17.64 -2.82
CA GLY A 251 25.98 16.75 -3.98
C GLY A 251 26.64 15.41 -3.67
N GLU A 252 26.57 14.50 -4.64
CA GLU A 252 27.11 13.12 -4.62
C GLU A 252 28.56 13.03 -5.06
N GLU A 253 29.01 14.01 -5.82
CA GLU A 253 30.38 14.12 -6.29
C GLU A 253 30.86 15.57 -6.19
N ILE A 254 32.16 15.74 -6.02
CA ILE A 254 32.78 17.06 -5.96
C ILE A 254 34.17 17.05 -6.59
N SER A 255 34.53 18.19 -7.18
CA SER A 255 35.89 18.50 -7.61
C SER A 255 36.56 19.39 -6.55
N ILE A 256 37.70 18.96 -6.04
CA ILE A 256 38.51 19.66 -5.04
C ILE A 256 39.83 20.09 -5.66
N LEU A 257 40.15 21.37 -5.59
CA LEU A 257 41.41 21.95 -6.08
C LEU A 257 42.34 22.27 -4.90
N PHE A 258 43.56 21.78 -4.97
CA PHE A 258 44.67 22.10 -4.08
C PHE A 258 45.67 22.99 -4.82
N SER A 259 46.00 24.15 -4.27
CA SER A 259 46.91 25.11 -4.89
C SER A 259 47.81 25.77 -3.85
N VAL A 260 49.11 25.81 -4.12
CA VAL A 260 50.11 26.47 -3.28
C VAL A 260 51.30 26.90 -4.14
N GLU A 261 51.92 28.03 -3.79
CA GLU A 261 53.06 28.56 -4.55
C GLU A 261 54.24 27.57 -4.56
N GLY A 262 54.82 27.36 -5.76
CA GLY A 262 55.97 26.47 -5.95
C GLY A 262 55.63 24.99 -6.16
N TYR A 263 54.35 24.63 -6.16
CA TYR A 263 53.86 23.28 -6.42
C TYR A 263 52.80 23.28 -7.51
N LYS A 264 52.59 22.11 -8.12
CA LYS A 264 51.57 21.93 -9.14
C LYS A 264 50.19 21.99 -8.51
N ASP A 265 49.24 22.58 -9.21
CA ASP A 265 47.84 22.55 -8.80
C ASP A 265 47.26 21.14 -9.01
N VAL A 266 46.57 20.60 -8.02
CA VAL A 266 45.97 19.26 -8.09
C VAL A 266 44.45 19.37 -7.97
N SER A 267 43.74 18.90 -8.99
CA SER A 267 42.28 18.84 -9.02
C SER A 267 41.83 17.38 -8.90
N VAL A 268 41.10 17.05 -7.84
CA VAL A 268 40.61 15.70 -7.57
C VAL A 268 39.10 15.67 -7.67
N TRP A 269 38.57 14.77 -8.49
CA TRP A 269 37.15 14.45 -8.53
C TRP A 269 36.88 13.22 -7.66
N MET A 270 35.94 13.30 -6.72
CA MET A 270 35.60 12.17 -5.85
C MET A 270 34.10 12.13 -5.53
N ASP A 271 33.61 10.95 -5.20
CA ASP A 271 32.28 10.79 -4.60
C ASP A 271 32.32 11.24 -3.14
N ILE A 272 31.29 11.95 -2.69
CA ILE A 272 31.14 12.42 -1.31
C ILE A 272 29.85 11.88 -0.70
N ARG A 273 29.92 11.53 0.58
CA ARG A 273 28.82 10.94 1.34
C ARG A 273 28.44 11.80 2.54
N SER A 274 27.16 12.09 2.65
CA SER A 274 26.59 12.75 3.82
C SER A 274 26.62 11.80 5.02
N GLY A 275 26.88 12.34 6.21
CA GLY A 275 26.91 11.55 7.45
C GLY A 275 28.11 10.60 7.62
N SER A 276 28.99 10.46 6.61
CA SER A 276 30.23 9.68 6.68
C SER A 276 31.48 10.56 6.61
N ALA A 277 32.58 10.06 7.17
CA ALA A 277 33.89 10.71 7.04
C ALA A 277 34.43 10.52 5.61
N ASN A 278 34.46 11.60 4.81
CA ASN A 278 35.12 11.58 3.51
C ASN A 278 36.59 11.96 3.71
N ILE A 279 37.47 10.97 3.64
CA ILE A 279 38.92 11.15 3.84
C ILE A 279 39.60 11.28 2.48
N LEU A 280 40.38 12.34 2.28
CA LEU A 280 41.15 12.57 1.08
C LEU A 280 42.56 13.04 1.43
N GLU A 281 43.53 12.14 1.30
CA GLU A 281 44.95 12.46 1.46
C GLU A 281 45.57 12.68 0.07
N ILE A 282 46.34 13.74 -0.09
CA ILE A 282 46.92 14.15 -1.38
C ILE A 282 48.40 14.41 -1.25
N GLU A 283 49.16 13.88 -2.20
CA GLU A 283 50.56 14.22 -2.43
C GLU A 283 50.63 15.24 -3.58
N ILE A 284 51.39 16.32 -3.39
CA ILE A 284 51.62 17.34 -4.41
C ILE A 284 53.10 17.46 -4.79
N GLU A 285 53.35 17.53 -6.09
CA GLU A 285 54.69 17.62 -6.67
C GLU A 285 55.13 19.07 -6.87
N LYS A 286 56.44 19.32 -6.80
CA LYS A 286 57.00 20.65 -7.05
C LYS A 286 56.94 21.04 -8.52
N GLY A 287 56.86 22.36 -8.76
CA GLY A 287 56.93 22.97 -10.09
C GLY A 287 55.58 23.45 -10.62
N ASP A 288 55.55 23.83 -11.90
CA ASP A 288 54.38 24.42 -12.53
C ASP A 288 53.55 23.37 -13.29
N GLY A 289 52.22 23.49 -13.23
CA GLY A 289 51.30 22.65 -13.99
C GLY A 289 50.05 22.28 -13.22
N ASN A 290 49.17 21.52 -13.89
CA ASN A 290 47.90 21.06 -13.34
C ASN A 290 47.80 19.54 -13.42
N ILE A 291 47.49 18.88 -12.31
CA ILE A 291 47.23 17.44 -12.22
C ILE A 291 45.73 17.25 -12.03
N LYS A 292 45.13 16.28 -12.74
CA LYS A 292 43.73 15.89 -12.56
C LYS A 292 43.66 14.43 -12.14
N LEU A 293 43.02 14.17 -11.01
CA LEU A 293 42.81 12.84 -10.45
C LEU A 293 41.31 12.55 -10.40
N ASP A 294 40.90 11.34 -10.74
CA ASP A 294 39.51 10.88 -10.64
C ASP A 294 39.44 9.67 -9.72
N PHE A 295 38.87 9.88 -8.54
CA PHE A 295 38.70 8.89 -7.47
C PHE A 295 37.25 8.43 -7.34
N ARG A 296 36.36 8.85 -8.25
CA ARG A 296 34.99 8.35 -8.28
C ARG A 296 34.98 6.85 -8.54
N LYS A 297 34.09 6.14 -7.86
CA LYS A 297 33.89 4.70 -8.03
C LYS A 297 32.53 4.47 -8.67
N GLU A 298 32.52 3.87 -9.85
CA GLU A 298 31.30 3.40 -10.50
C GLU A 298 30.76 2.13 -9.81
N ILE A 299 30.24 2.27 -8.59
CA ILE A 299 29.61 1.18 -7.85
C ILE A 299 28.10 1.27 -8.10
N ALA A 300 27.60 0.39 -8.97
CA ALA A 300 26.18 0.26 -9.22
C ALA A 300 25.42 -0.05 -7.93
N GLU A 301 24.26 0.58 -7.76
CA GLU A 301 23.34 0.26 -6.68
C GLU A 301 22.88 -1.21 -6.79
N PRO A 302 22.74 -1.96 -5.68
CA PRO A 302 22.35 -3.36 -5.71
C PRO A 302 20.86 -3.41 -6.05
N TRP A 303 20.53 -4.09 -7.14
CA TRP A 303 19.14 -4.27 -7.56
C TRP A 303 18.62 -5.67 -7.19
N PRO A 304 17.42 -5.81 -6.59
CA PRO A 304 16.52 -4.75 -6.14
C PRO A 304 16.95 -4.13 -4.79
N PRO A 305 16.63 -2.84 -4.54
CA PRO A 305 16.85 -2.18 -3.25
C PRO A 305 16.23 -2.99 -2.13
N ASN A 306 16.86 -2.99 -0.95
CA ASN A 306 16.41 -3.83 0.16
C ASN A 306 14.91 -3.67 0.40
N TYR A 307 14.40 -2.45 0.58
CA TYR A 307 12.98 -2.20 0.82
C TYR A 307 12.03 -2.74 -0.28
N ALA A 308 12.49 -2.84 -1.53
CA ALA A 308 11.70 -3.34 -2.65
C ALA A 308 11.45 -4.86 -2.60
N LEU A 309 12.15 -5.59 -1.73
CA LEU A 309 11.89 -7.01 -1.48
C LEU A 309 10.58 -7.24 -0.70
N ALA A 310 10.18 -6.32 0.18
CA ALA A 310 8.95 -6.44 0.96
C ALA A 310 7.68 -6.62 0.09
N PRO A 311 7.40 -5.78 -0.92
CA PRO A 311 6.25 -5.99 -1.80
C PRO A 311 6.35 -7.28 -2.62
N ILE A 312 7.56 -7.70 -3.00
CA ILE A 312 7.78 -8.98 -3.71
C ILE A 312 7.34 -10.16 -2.83
N PHE A 313 7.74 -10.17 -1.55
CA PHE A 313 7.30 -11.21 -0.61
C PHE A 313 5.79 -11.20 -0.39
N MET A 314 5.17 -10.02 -0.27
CA MET A 314 3.72 -9.90 -0.10
C MET A 314 2.94 -10.41 -1.32
N ILE A 315 3.38 -10.07 -2.53
CA ILE A 315 2.76 -10.56 -3.78
C ILE A 315 2.93 -12.09 -3.89
N SER A 316 4.13 -12.60 -3.58
CA SER A 316 4.42 -14.03 -3.57
C SER A 316 3.52 -14.79 -2.59
N ALA A 317 3.28 -14.22 -1.41
CA ALA A 317 2.38 -14.77 -0.41
C ALA A 317 0.93 -14.84 -0.95
N ILE A 318 0.43 -13.80 -1.61
CA ILE A 318 -0.92 -13.80 -2.20
C ILE A 318 -1.08 -14.93 -3.25
N ILE A 319 -0.07 -15.14 -4.10
CA ILE A 319 -0.08 -16.25 -5.08
C ILE A 319 -0.03 -17.61 -4.36
N THR A 320 0.70 -17.69 -3.25
CA THR A 320 0.73 -18.88 -2.38
C THR A 320 -0.65 -19.18 -1.80
N LEU A 321 -1.38 -18.15 -1.35
CA LEU A 321 -2.76 -18.28 -0.87
C LEU A 321 -3.71 -18.80 -1.97
N MET A 322 -3.54 -18.32 -3.20
CA MET A 322 -4.31 -18.82 -4.35
C MET A 322 -4.06 -20.32 -4.58
N GLY A 323 -2.80 -20.77 -4.53
CA GLY A 323 -2.47 -22.18 -4.67
C GLY A 323 -2.95 -23.02 -3.48
N SER A 324 -2.96 -22.45 -2.28
CA SER A 324 -3.56 -23.09 -1.09
C SER A 324 -5.06 -23.35 -1.30
N ALA A 325 -5.81 -22.34 -1.75
CA ALA A 325 -7.24 -22.48 -2.02
C ALA A 325 -7.53 -23.54 -3.09
N ALA A 326 -6.77 -23.51 -4.19
CA ALA A 326 -6.83 -24.51 -5.25
C ALA A 326 -6.57 -25.94 -4.72
N ALA A 327 -5.58 -26.10 -3.84
CA ALA A 327 -5.26 -27.39 -3.23
C ALA A 327 -6.34 -27.89 -2.24
N LEU A 328 -6.95 -26.98 -1.46
CA LEU A 328 -8.04 -27.31 -0.53
C LEU A 328 -9.30 -27.77 -1.26
N LEU A 329 -9.66 -27.09 -2.35
CA LEU A 329 -10.79 -27.43 -3.21
C LEU A 329 -10.50 -28.58 -4.17
N GLN A 330 -9.22 -28.98 -4.32
CA GLN A 330 -8.75 -29.94 -5.32
C GLN A 330 -9.07 -29.51 -6.76
N GLU A 331 -9.04 -28.20 -7.01
CA GLU A 331 -9.33 -27.62 -8.31
C GLU A 331 -8.09 -27.00 -8.93
N ASN A 332 -8.00 -27.02 -10.27
CA ASN A 332 -6.98 -26.29 -11.02
C ASN A 332 -5.54 -26.57 -10.56
N PHE A 333 -5.04 -27.78 -10.82
CA PHE A 333 -3.69 -28.23 -10.42
C PHE A 333 -2.56 -27.24 -10.74
N LYS A 334 -2.65 -26.56 -11.89
CA LYS A 334 -1.66 -25.55 -12.31
C LYS A 334 -1.55 -24.39 -11.31
N ILE A 335 -2.66 -23.92 -10.76
CA ILE A 335 -2.70 -22.86 -9.75
C ILE A 335 -2.08 -23.37 -8.44
N ALA A 336 -2.38 -24.62 -8.05
CA ALA A 336 -1.80 -25.25 -6.86
C ALA A 336 -0.26 -25.37 -6.93
N ILE A 337 0.29 -25.81 -8.07
CA ILE A 337 1.75 -25.83 -8.30
C ILE A 337 2.32 -24.42 -8.26
N THR A 338 1.67 -23.46 -8.92
CA THR A 338 2.14 -22.08 -8.98
C THR A 338 2.25 -21.49 -7.58
N GLY A 339 1.25 -21.72 -6.72
CA GLY A 339 1.35 -21.31 -5.31
C GLY A 339 2.49 -21.98 -4.54
N CYS A 340 2.85 -23.24 -4.84
CA CYS A 340 4.02 -23.87 -4.23
C CYS A 340 5.33 -23.19 -4.64
N LEU A 341 5.49 -22.87 -5.94
CA LEU A 341 6.69 -22.21 -6.44
C LEU A 341 6.87 -20.81 -5.81
N PHE A 342 5.80 -20.03 -5.71
CA PHE A 342 5.83 -18.73 -5.05
C PHE A 342 5.94 -18.86 -3.52
N GLY A 343 5.50 -19.96 -2.93
CA GLY A 343 5.72 -20.26 -1.51
C GLY A 343 7.20 -20.44 -1.17
N ILE A 344 8.00 -21.01 -2.08
CA ILE A 344 9.45 -21.12 -1.93
C ILE A 344 10.12 -19.74 -1.94
N ILE A 345 9.67 -18.84 -2.83
CA ILE A 345 10.24 -17.49 -3.00
C ILE A 345 9.84 -16.55 -1.86
N SER A 346 8.67 -16.77 -1.24
CA SER A 346 8.11 -15.91 -0.19
C SER A 346 8.96 -15.79 1.09
N TYR A 347 10.06 -16.55 1.22
CA TYR A 347 11.05 -16.46 2.30
C TYR A 347 10.44 -16.25 3.70
N GLY A 348 9.50 -17.12 4.06
CA GLY A 348 8.94 -17.23 5.41
C GLY A 348 9.93 -17.91 6.36
N PHE A 349 11.07 -17.27 6.62
CA PHE A 349 12.00 -17.66 7.69
C PHE A 349 12.62 -19.07 7.51
N LEU A 350 13.12 -19.43 6.31
CA LEU A 350 13.65 -20.76 5.91
C LEU A 350 12.65 -21.93 6.00
N ILE A 351 11.74 -21.89 6.96
CA ILE A 351 10.72 -22.90 7.23
C ILE A 351 9.67 -22.88 6.12
N GLY A 352 9.29 -21.69 5.62
CA GLY A 352 8.32 -21.55 4.54
C GLY A 352 8.71 -22.29 3.27
N SER A 353 9.98 -22.22 2.85
CA SER A 353 10.44 -22.92 1.65
C SER A 353 10.42 -24.44 1.82
N ILE A 354 10.80 -24.96 2.99
CA ILE A 354 10.70 -26.39 3.30
C ILE A 354 9.23 -26.86 3.23
N LEU A 355 8.32 -26.11 3.86
CA LEU A 355 6.90 -26.43 3.84
C LEU A 355 6.32 -26.41 2.41
N SER A 356 6.73 -25.46 1.58
CA SER A 356 6.31 -25.40 0.17
C SER A 356 6.84 -26.57 -0.67
N VAL A 357 8.06 -27.04 -0.41
CA VAL A 357 8.60 -28.25 -1.07
C VAL A 357 7.83 -29.50 -0.64
N VAL A 358 7.53 -29.64 0.65
CA VAL A 358 6.68 -30.74 1.16
C VAL A 358 5.28 -30.67 0.54
N ALA A 359 4.67 -29.48 0.47
CA ALA A 359 3.37 -29.28 -0.16
C ALA A 359 3.39 -29.65 -1.65
N LEU A 360 4.46 -29.29 -2.37
CA LEU A 360 4.64 -29.67 -3.78
C LEU A 360 4.69 -31.20 -3.94
N ALA A 361 5.43 -31.91 -3.08
CA ALA A 361 5.50 -33.36 -3.12
C ALA A 361 4.12 -34.00 -2.88
N LEU A 362 3.36 -33.50 -1.90
CA LEU A 362 2.00 -33.96 -1.59
C LEU A 362 1.03 -33.73 -2.75
N LEU A 363 1.13 -32.59 -3.45
CA LEU A 363 0.31 -32.30 -4.63
C LEU A 363 0.61 -33.25 -5.78
N LEU A 364 1.89 -33.56 -6.03
CA LEU A 364 2.28 -34.49 -7.09
C LEU A 364 1.74 -35.90 -6.85
N LEU A 365 1.69 -36.35 -5.59
CA LEU A 365 1.12 -37.65 -5.22
C LEU A 365 -0.40 -37.74 -5.47
N ASP A 366 -1.12 -36.63 -5.35
CA ASP A 366 -2.58 -36.56 -5.49
C ASP A 366 -3.03 -35.91 -6.81
N TYR A 367 -2.14 -35.81 -7.82
CA TYR A 367 -2.42 -35.14 -9.11
C TYR A 367 -3.73 -35.61 -9.77
N GLN A 368 -4.03 -36.90 -9.71
CA GLN A 368 -5.22 -37.48 -10.34
C GLN A 368 -6.53 -36.91 -9.80
N LYS A 369 -6.56 -36.45 -8.53
CA LYS A 369 -7.77 -35.87 -7.93
C LYS A 369 -8.16 -34.52 -8.53
N PHE A 370 -7.19 -33.80 -9.11
CA PHE A 370 -7.43 -32.52 -9.78
C PHE A 370 -7.97 -32.66 -11.21
N ASN A 371 -7.97 -33.88 -11.78
CA ASN A 371 -8.44 -34.16 -13.14
C ASN A 371 -9.83 -34.84 -13.16
N ASN A 372 -10.43 -35.09 -12.00
CA ASN A 372 -11.71 -35.79 -11.86
C ASN A 372 -12.92 -34.84 -11.69
N THR A 373 -12.72 -33.55 -11.93
CA THR A 373 -13.73 -32.48 -11.97
C THR A 373 -13.72 -31.85 -13.35
#